data_AF-A0A929M8C2-F1
#
_entry.id   AF-A0A929M8C2-F1
#
_cell.length_a   1.000
_cell.length_b   1.000
_cell.length_c   1.000
_cell.angle_alpha   90.00
_cell.angle_beta   90.00
_cell.angle_gamma   90.00
#
_symmetry.space_group_name_H-M   'P 1'
#
loop_
_entity.id
_entity.type
_entity.pdbx_description
1 polymer ?
#
loop_
_entity_poly.entity_id
_entity_poly.type
_entity_poly.pdbx_seq_one_letter_code
_entity_poly.pdbx_strand_id
1 'polypeptide(L)'
;MREYKRYWLALVAVLVVCFSILGYYGVEVYRNSPPVVNFTDENGKVVIDKESIYKGQEAWQSIGGMQVGSVWGHGAYQAPDWSADWLHKELVAFLEIKADEIYHLKCSDLNAEQKANLKVLLKKEYRENSVKDDKFVLSADRLKAISQVASEYSALFGDDPKFKSLREAYAMKENTLPGASDRADLNNFFFWSAWATATNRPGSEATYTNNW
;
A
#
# COMPACT_ATOMS: atom_id res chain seq x y z
N MET A 1 37.90 36.82 12.63
CA MET A 1 37.27 35.65 13.30
C MET A 1 37.02 35.82 14.80
N ARG A 2 37.71 36.71 15.54
CA ARG A 2 37.57 36.83 17.01
C ARG A 2 36.24 37.46 17.45
N GLU A 3 35.72 38.47 16.72
CA GLU A 3 34.46 39.16 17.07
C GLU A 3 33.21 38.28 16.93
N TYR A 4 33.20 37.34 15.98
CA TYR A 4 32.06 36.44 15.76
C TYR A 4 32.20 35.07 16.40
N LYS A 5 33.21 34.85 17.25
CA LYS A 5 33.50 33.53 17.84
C LYS A 5 32.29 32.93 18.57
N ARG A 6 31.52 33.75 19.30
CA ARG A 6 30.31 33.32 19.99
C ARG A 6 29.22 32.85 19.01
N TYR A 7 29.03 33.56 17.91
CA TYR A 7 28.03 33.21 16.89
C TYR A 7 28.43 31.96 16.11
N TRP A 8 29.72 31.81 15.78
CA TRP A 8 30.24 30.59 15.16
C TRP A 8 30.09 29.36 16.06
N LEU A 9 30.39 29.50 17.36
CA LEU A 9 30.16 28.43 18.33
C LEU A 9 28.68 28.09 18.48
N ALA A 10 27.79 29.08 18.50
CA ALA A 10 26.35 28.87 18.52
C ALA A 10 25.87 28.13 17.26
N LEU A 11 26.33 28.53 16.07
CA LEU A 11 26.01 27.86 14.81
C LEU A 11 26.48 26.40 14.82
N VAL A 12 27.73 26.14 15.21
CA VAL A 12 28.26 24.77 15.31
C VAL A 12 27.46 23.95 16.32
N ALA A 13 27.08 24.53 17.45
CA ALA A 13 26.24 23.84 18.43
C ALA A 13 24.87 23.46 17.85
N VAL A 14 24.20 24.37 17.13
CA VAL A 14 22.94 24.09 16.44
C VAL A 14 23.12 22.97 15.42
N LEU A 15 24.15 23.04 14.57
CA LEU A 15 24.43 22.00 13.59
C LEU A 15 24.64 20.64 14.25
N VAL A 16 25.48 20.56 15.29
CA VAL A 16 25.75 19.30 16.01
C VAL A 16 24.46 18.72 16.59
N VAL A 17 23.62 19.54 17.23
CA VAL A 17 22.35 19.08 17.81
C VAL A 17 21.38 18.62 16.72
N CYS A 18 21.17 19.42 15.68
CA CYS A 18 20.26 19.08 14.58
C CYS A 18 20.69 17.81 13.84
N PHE A 19 21.98 17.65 13.51
CA PHE A 19 22.48 16.45 12.85
C PHE A 19 22.44 15.22 13.76
N SER A 20 22.62 15.38 15.07
CA SER A 20 22.48 14.27 16.02
C SER A 20 21.03 13.77 16.08
N ILE A 21 20.06 14.70 16.13
CA ILE A 21 18.62 14.36 16.10
C ILE A 21 18.26 13.68 14.78
N LEU A 22 18.69 14.26 13.64
CA LEU A 22 18.44 13.69 12.31
C LEU A 22 19.04 12.30 12.16
N GLY A 23 20.29 12.10 12.62
CA GLY A 23 20.96 10.80 12.55
C GLY A 23 20.27 9.75 13.43
N TYR A 24 19.89 10.11 14.66
CA TYR A 24 19.18 9.22 15.57
C TYR A 24 17.84 8.75 14.97
N TYR A 25 17.00 9.69 14.53
CA TYR A 25 15.71 9.32 13.94
C TYR A 25 15.86 8.66 12.56
N GLY A 26 16.92 8.94 11.81
CA GLY A 26 17.24 8.20 10.59
C GLY A 26 17.46 6.70 10.84
N VAL A 27 18.17 6.35 11.92
CA VAL A 27 18.35 4.94 12.34
C VAL A 27 17.01 4.31 12.74
N GLU A 28 16.16 5.06 13.46
CA GLU A 28 14.82 4.59 13.83
C GLU A 28 13.93 4.35 12.59
N VAL A 29 14.04 5.15 11.52
CA VAL A 29 13.33 4.89 10.26
C VAL A 29 13.75 3.54 9.67
N TYR A 30 15.04 3.23 9.62
CA TYR A 30 15.53 1.95 9.10
C TYR A 30 15.07 0.74 9.93
N ARG A 31 14.96 0.88 11.25
CA ARG A 31 14.53 -0.21 12.14
C ARG A 31 13.03 -0.45 12.11
N ASN A 32 12.24 0.62 11.89
CA ASN A 32 10.79 0.60 12.04
C ASN A 32 10.03 0.79 10.73
N SER A 33 10.70 0.74 9.57
CA SER A 33 10.05 0.76 8.25
C SER A 33 9.16 -0.48 8.06
N PRO A 34 8.04 -0.37 7.32
CA PRO A 34 7.25 -1.55 6.95
C PRO A 34 8.14 -2.57 6.24
N PRO A 35 8.20 -3.83 6.70
CA PRO A 35 9.06 -4.83 6.09
C PRO A 35 8.52 -5.26 4.73
N VAL A 36 9.42 -5.61 3.81
CA VAL A 36 9.08 -6.31 2.56
C VAL A 36 9.34 -7.79 2.77
N VAL A 37 8.27 -8.58 2.80
CA VAL A 37 8.26 -10.00 3.17
C VAL A 37 7.54 -10.83 2.12
N ASN A 38 7.63 -12.15 2.21
CA ASN A 38 6.81 -13.03 1.39
C ASN A 38 5.38 -13.11 1.93
N PHE A 39 4.39 -12.97 1.06
CA PHE A 39 3.00 -13.24 1.39
C PHE A 39 2.66 -14.66 0.98
N THR A 40 2.02 -15.40 1.88
CA THR A 40 1.64 -16.80 1.67
C THR A 40 0.13 -16.98 1.81
N ASP A 41 -0.39 -18.06 1.23
CA ASP A 41 -1.71 -18.57 1.61
C ASP A 41 -1.65 -19.30 2.97
N GLU A 42 -2.81 -19.77 3.43
CA GLU A 42 -2.97 -20.53 4.67
C GLU A 42 -2.23 -21.88 4.66
N ASN A 43 -1.89 -22.42 3.47
CA ASN A 43 -1.11 -23.65 3.31
C ASN A 43 0.40 -23.39 3.27
N GLY A 44 0.84 -22.13 3.37
CA GLY A 44 2.24 -21.74 3.34
C GLY A 44 2.83 -21.63 1.93
N LYS A 45 2.01 -21.70 0.87
CA LYS A 45 2.45 -21.45 -0.50
C LYS A 45 2.66 -19.95 -0.69
N VAL A 46 3.82 -19.56 -1.21
CA VAL A 46 4.10 -18.15 -1.55
C VAL A 46 3.21 -17.74 -2.73
N VAL A 47 2.45 -16.66 -2.53
CA VAL A 47 1.54 -16.07 -3.52
C VAL A 47 2.07 -14.75 -4.06
N ILE A 48 2.73 -13.96 -3.21
CA ILE A 48 3.46 -12.75 -3.58
C ILE A 48 4.82 -12.85 -2.93
N ASP A 49 5.85 -13.04 -3.74
CA ASP A 49 7.22 -13.10 -3.25
C ASP A 49 7.81 -11.69 -3.09
N LYS A 50 8.84 -11.58 -2.25
CA LYS A 50 9.53 -10.32 -1.99
C LYS A 50 10.17 -9.69 -3.24
N GLU A 51 10.68 -10.51 -4.16
CA GLU A 51 11.39 -10.02 -5.34
C GLU A 51 10.42 -9.38 -6.34
N SER A 52 9.22 -9.93 -6.52
CA SER A 52 8.19 -9.33 -7.38
C SER A 52 7.68 -7.98 -6.86
N ILE A 53 7.69 -7.73 -5.55
CA ILE A 53 7.39 -6.40 -4.99
C ILE A 53 8.45 -5.37 -5.41
N TYR A 54 9.74 -5.74 -5.38
CA TYR A 54 10.81 -4.85 -5.84
C TYR A 54 10.76 -4.62 -7.36
N LYS A 55 10.49 -5.67 -8.15
CA LYS A 55 10.26 -5.54 -9.60
C LYS A 55 9.06 -4.63 -9.89
N GLY A 56 8.01 -4.72 -9.08
CA GLY A 56 6.85 -3.84 -9.15
C GLY A 56 7.19 -2.38 -8.87
N GLN A 57 8.06 -2.13 -7.89
CA GLN A 57 8.58 -0.80 -7.60
C GLN A 57 9.39 -0.24 -8.78
N GLU A 58 10.22 -1.06 -9.43
CA GLU A 58 10.96 -0.68 -10.65
C GLU A 58 10.01 -0.41 -11.82
N ALA A 59 8.99 -1.26 -12.01
CA ALA A 59 7.95 -1.06 -13.02
C ALA A 59 7.19 0.25 -12.80
N TRP A 60 6.83 0.57 -11.55
CA TRP A 60 6.22 1.86 -11.18
C TRP A 60 7.13 3.05 -11.52
N GLN A 61 8.42 2.95 -11.23
CA GLN A 61 9.39 3.99 -11.59
C GLN A 61 9.51 4.17 -13.11
N SER A 62 9.47 3.07 -13.87
CA SER A 62 9.61 3.09 -15.33
C SER A 62 8.51 3.88 -16.06
N ILE A 63 7.32 3.95 -15.48
CA ILE A 63 6.17 4.69 -16.04
C ILE A 63 6.11 6.14 -15.56
N GLY A 64 7.09 6.60 -14.77
CA GLY A 64 7.18 7.97 -14.24
C GLY A 64 6.96 8.08 -12.72
N GLY A 65 6.63 6.97 -12.05
CA GLY A 65 6.49 6.89 -10.60
C GLY A 65 5.51 7.92 -10.04
N MET A 66 6.03 8.79 -9.17
CA MET A 66 5.28 9.86 -8.52
C MET A 66 4.80 10.98 -9.47
N GLN A 67 5.16 10.94 -10.76
CA GLN A 67 4.63 11.89 -11.75
C GLN A 67 3.29 11.46 -12.35
N VAL A 68 2.92 10.19 -12.23
CA VAL A 68 1.65 9.66 -12.76
C VAL A 68 0.53 9.77 -11.74
N GLY A 69 0.83 9.54 -10.46
CA GLY A 69 -0.09 9.68 -9.33
C GLY A 69 0.71 9.71 -8.03
N SER A 70 0.09 9.39 -6.89
CA SER A 70 0.80 9.33 -5.60
C SER A 70 0.85 7.93 -4.99
N VAL A 71 1.84 7.71 -4.15
CA VAL A 71 1.95 6.53 -3.26
C VAL A 71 2.29 7.07 -1.88
N TRP A 72 1.49 6.69 -0.87
CA TRP A 72 1.60 7.22 0.50
C TRP A 72 1.56 8.75 0.55
N GLY A 73 0.68 9.35 -0.26
CA GLY A 73 0.44 10.80 -0.30
C GLY A 73 1.50 11.62 -1.01
N HIS A 74 2.58 11.01 -1.52
CA HIS A 74 3.63 11.71 -2.24
C HIS A 74 3.51 11.43 -3.75
N GLY A 75 3.26 12.48 -4.53
CA GLY A 75 3.26 12.42 -5.99
C GLY A 75 2.34 13.44 -6.65
N ALA A 76 1.90 13.13 -7.86
CA ALA A 76 0.98 13.94 -8.65
C ALA A 76 -0.48 13.76 -8.17
N TYR A 77 -1.34 14.70 -8.56
CA TYR A 77 -2.71 14.81 -8.02
C TYR A 77 -3.84 14.61 -9.04
N GLN A 78 -3.51 14.28 -10.29
CA GLN A 78 -4.53 14.05 -11.33
C GLN A 78 -5.04 12.61 -11.30
N ALA A 79 -4.13 11.63 -11.29
CA ALA A 79 -4.46 10.25 -10.96
C ALA A 79 -4.56 10.09 -9.43
N PRO A 80 -5.17 9.00 -8.92
CA PRO A 80 -5.37 8.83 -7.49
C PRO A 80 -4.06 8.52 -6.75
N ASP A 81 -4.17 8.48 -5.41
CA ASP A 81 -3.18 7.78 -4.60
C ASP A 81 -3.39 6.27 -4.75
N TRP A 82 -2.39 5.57 -5.28
CA TRP A 82 -2.51 4.15 -5.59
C TRP A 82 -2.57 3.28 -4.32
N SER A 83 -1.94 3.69 -3.22
CA SER A 83 -2.06 2.96 -1.94
C SER A 83 -3.48 3.08 -1.38
N ALA A 84 -4.09 4.27 -1.47
CA ALA A 84 -5.43 4.51 -0.96
C ALA A 84 -6.53 3.91 -1.86
N ASP A 85 -6.42 4.06 -3.19
CA ASP A 85 -7.40 3.49 -4.14
C ASP A 85 -7.35 1.96 -4.12
N TRP A 86 -6.15 1.37 -4.08
CA TRP A 86 -5.99 -0.06 -3.90
C TRP A 86 -6.64 -0.53 -2.60
N LEU A 87 -6.29 0.10 -1.46
CA LEU A 87 -6.86 -0.26 -0.16
C LEU A 87 -8.38 -0.19 -0.18
N HIS A 88 -8.96 0.90 -0.70
CA HIS A 88 -10.41 1.04 -0.77
C HIS A 88 -11.06 -0.08 -1.58
N LYS A 89 -10.56 -0.35 -2.78
CA LYS A 89 -11.10 -1.40 -3.66
C LYS A 89 -10.94 -2.79 -3.06
N GLU A 90 -9.82 -3.08 -2.42
CA GLU A 90 -9.58 -4.36 -1.74
C GLU A 90 -10.58 -4.56 -0.58
N LEU A 91 -10.79 -3.52 0.24
CA LEU A 91 -11.75 -3.56 1.35
C LEU A 91 -13.19 -3.74 0.85
N VAL A 92 -13.59 -3.03 -0.22
CA VAL A 92 -14.93 -3.18 -0.81
C VAL A 92 -15.13 -4.58 -1.38
N ALA A 93 -14.17 -5.10 -2.15
CA ALA A 93 -14.23 -6.45 -2.69
C ALA A 93 -14.31 -7.51 -1.58
N PHE A 94 -13.53 -7.35 -0.50
CA PHE A 94 -13.59 -8.23 0.66
C PHE A 94 -14.94 -8.19 1.37
N LEU A 95 -15.53 -7.00 1.54
CA LEU A 95 -16.85 -6.85 2.15
C LEU A 95 -17.93 -7.53 1.30
N GLU A 96 -17.89 -7.38 -0.03
CA GLU A 96 -18.84 -8.06 -0.92
C GLU A 96 -18.70 -9.59 -0.84
N ILE A 97 -17.48 -10.11 -0.80
CA ILE A 97 -17.23 -11.56 -0.61
C ILE A 97 -17.83 -12.04 0.71
N LYS A 98 -17.61 -11.30 1.81
CA LYS A 98 -18.14 -11.67 3.13
C LYS A 98 -19.66 -11.52 3.24
N ALA A 99 -20.24 -10.55 2.55
CA ALA A 99 -21.69 -10.36 2.50
C ALA A 99 -22.38 -11.54 1.81
N ASP A 100 -21.84 -12.00 0.68
CA ASP A 100 -22.36 -13.17 -0.03
C ASP A 100 -22.14 -14.47 0.77
N GLU A 101 -20.96 -14.64 1.37
CA GLU A 101 -20.63 -15.86 2.14
C GLU A 101 -21.51 -16.02 3.40
N ILE A 102 -21.72 -14.94 4.16
CA ILE A 102 -22.39 -14.99 5.46
C ILE A 102 -23.91 -14.80 5.32
N TYR A 103 -24.34 -13.93 4.41
CA TYR A 103 -25.73 -13.50 4.31
C TYR A 103 -26.39 -13.82 2.97
N HIS A 104 -25.63 -14.27 1.96
CA HIS A 104 -26.11 -14.46 0.57
C HIS A 104 -26.76 -13.21 -0.01
N LEU A 105 -26.20 -12.05 0.32
CA LEU A 105 -26.67 -10.73 -0.08
C LEU A 105 -25.51 -9.87 -0.57
N LYS A 106 -25.83 -8.86 -1.38
CA LYS A 106 -24.87 -7.78 -1.72
C LYS A 106 -24.71 -6.84 -0.54
N CYS A 107 -23.56 -6.18 -0.44
CA CYS A 107 -23.32 -5.19 0.62
C CYS A 107 -24.33 -4.04 0.62
N SER A 108 -24.88 -3.67 -0.54
CA SER A 108 -25.95 -2.65 -0.64
C SER A 108 -27.20 -3.03 0.13
N ASP A 109 -27.51 -4.32 0.20
CA ASP A 109 -28.79 -4.86 0.67
C ASP A 109 -28.74 -5.24 2.16
N LEU A 110 -27.56 -5.17 2.77
CA LEU A 110 -27.36 -5.45 4.19
C LEU A 110 -27.99 -4.37 5.08
N ASN A 111 -28.60 -4.82 6.17
CA ASN A 111 -29.07 -3.95 7.24
C ASN A 111 -27.90 -3.43 8.12
N ALA A 112 -28.18 -2.55 9.07
CA ALA A 112 -27.16 -1.90 9.89
C ALA A 112 -26.36 -2.89 10.78
N GLU A 113 -27.01 -3.91 11.32
CA GLU A 113 -26.37 -4.91 12.19
C GLU A 113 -25.42 -5.81 11.38
N GLN A 114 -25.86 -6.25 10.20
CA GLN A 114 -25.04 -7.03 9.27
C GLN A 114 -23.81 -6.21 8.82
N LYS A 115 -24.01 -4.94 8.47
CA LYS A 115 -22.90 -4.02 8.12
C LYS A 115 -21.93 -3.83 9.29
N ALA A 116 -22.42 -3.75 10.52
CA ALA A 116 -21.58 -3.63 11.71
C ALA A 116 -20.73 -4.89 11.93
N ASN A 117 -21.32 -6.08 11.78
CA ASN A 117 -20.58 -7.35 11.85
C ASN A 117 -19.44 -7.39 10.83
N LEU A 118 -19.75 -7.12 9.55
CA LEU A 118 -18.72 -7.16 8.49
C LEU A 118 -17.59 -6.16 8.74
N LYS A 119 -17.87 -4.98 9.30
CA LYS A 119 -16.83 -4.01 9.69
C LYS A 119 -15.88 -4.54 10.77
N VAL A 120 -16.38 -5.34 11.71
CA VAL A 120 -15.54 -5.96 12.75
C VAL A 120 -14.63 -7.01 12.11
N LEU A 121 -15.18 -7.87 11.25
CA LEU A 121 -14.40 -8.87 10.51
C LEU A 121 -13.32 -8.22 9.63
N LEU A 122 -13.67 -7.14 8.93
CA LEU A 122 -12.75 -6.35 8.12
C LEU A 122 -11.58 -5.80 8.93
N LYS A 123 -11.86 -5.18 10.08
CA LYS A 123 -10.80 -4.64 10.96
C LYS A 123 -9.87 -5.73 11.45
N LYS A 124 -10.43 -6.88 11.87
CA LYS A 124 -9.65 -8.03 12.31
C LYS A 124 -8.72 -8.55 11.21
N GLU A 125 -9.24 -8.72 9.99
CA GLU A 125 -8.47 -9.24 8.85
C GLU A 125 -7.32 -8.30 8.44
N TYR A 126 -7.57 -6.98 8.40
CA TYR A 126 -6.61 -6.03 7.83
C TYR A 126 -5.65 -5.43 8.86
N ARG A 127 -6.09 -5.21 10.12
CA ARG A 127 -5.30 -4.53 11.15
C ARG A 127 -4.55 -5.47 12.08
N GLU A 128 -5.20 -6.56 12.51
CA GLU A 128 -4.70 -7.39 13.63
C GLU A 128 -3.74 -8.50 13.20
N ASN A 129 -3.62 -8.77 11.91
CA ASN A 129 -2.68 -9.77 11.40
C ASN A 129 -1.25 -9.20 11.36
N SER A 130 -0.24 -10.05 11.50
CA SER A 130 1.15 -9.62 11.66
C SER A 130 2.13 -10.53 10.94
N VAL A 131 3.27 -9.95 10.57
CA VAL A 131 4.40 -10.69 10.01
C VAL A 131 4.98 -11.62 11.07
N LYS A 132 5.19 -12.88 10.71
CA LYS A 132 5.86 -13.90 11.52
C LYS A 132 6.91 -14.61 10.66
N ASP A 133 8.13 -14.76 11.18
CA ASP A 133 9.23 -15.45 10.49
C ASP A 133 9.45 -14.99 9.03
N ASP A 134 9.45 -13.66 8.81
CA ASP A 134 9.61 -13.02 7.49
C ASP A 134 8.52 -13.41 6.46
N LYS A 135 7.34 -13.76 6.96
CA LYS A 135 6.15 -14.10 6.16
C LYS A 135 4.89 -13.44 6.70
N PHE A 136 3.94 -13.19 5.81
CA PHE A 136 2.59 -12.75 6.15
C PHE A 136 1.57 -13.68 5.50
N VAL A 137 0.63 -14.21 6.29
CA VAL A 137 -0.40 -15.14 5.80
C VAL A 137 -1.64 -14.36 5.39
N LEU A 138 -2.08 -14.54 4.15
CA LEU A 138 -3.32 -13.98 3.61
C LEU A 138 -4.44 -15.02 3.65
N SER A 139 -5.63 -14.62 4.10
CA SER A 139 -6.82 -15.47 4.03
C SER A 139 -7.24 -15.71 2.58
N ALA A 140 -7.96 -16.81 2.35
CA ALA A 140 -8.50 -17.14 1.03
C ALA A 140 -9.40 -16.02 0.46
N ASP A 141 -10.19 -15.36 1.30
CA ASP A 141 -11.09 -14.29 0.85
C ASP A 141 -10.35 -13.00 0.54
N ARG A 142 -9.30 -12.68 1.30
CA ARG A 142 -8.42 -11.57 0.96
C ARG A 142 -7.67 -11.81 -0.35
N LEU A 143 -7.23 -13.04 -0.62
CA LEU A 143 -6.63 -13.40 -1.91
C LEU A 143 -7.60 -13.23 -3.08
N LYS A 144 -8.88 -13.60 -2.91
CA LYS A 144 -9.93 -13.32 -3.91
C LYS A 144 -10.11 -11.82 -4.14
N ALA A 145 -10.15 -11.02 -3.08
CA ALA A 145 -10.27 -9.57 -3.17
C ALA A 145 -9.07 -8.94 -3.92
N ILE A 146 -7.84 -9.32 -3.54
CA ILE A 146 -6.60 -8.91 -4.21
C ILE A 146 -6.65 -9.25 -5.70
N SER A 147 -7.08 -10.47 -6.06
CA SER A 147 -7.16 -10.89 -7.46
C SER A 147 -8.14 -10.06 -8.28
N GLN A 148 -9.25 -9.60 -7.70
CA GLN A 148 -10.21 -8.72 -8.39
C GLN A 148 -9.58 -7.35 -8.67
N VAL A 149 -8.93 -6.75 -7.68
CA VAL A 149 -8.28 -5.44 -7.80
C VAL A 149 -7.10 -5.51 -8.78
N ALA A 150 -6.28 -6.56 -8.70
CA ALA A 150 -5.16 -6.79 -9.60
C ALA A 150 -5.61 -6.90 -11.07
N SER A 151 -6.75 -7.55 -11.32
CA SER A 151 -7.31 -7.63 -12.68
C SER A 151 -7.74 -6.26 -13.19
N GLU A 152 -8.36 -5.43 -12.34
CA GLU A 152 -8.78 -4.08 -12.70
C GLU A 152 -7.56 -3.18 -13.02
N TYR A 153 -6.55 -3.20 -12.15
CA TYR A 153 -5.33 -2.41 -12.33
C TYR A 153 -4.54 -2.86 -13.56
N SER A 154 -4.43 -4.17 -13.81
CA SER A 154 -3.78 -4.69 -15.01
C SER A 154 -4.45 -4.17 -16.30
N ALA A 155 -5.77 -4.03 -16.30
CA ALA A 155 -6.52 -3.47 -17.42
C ALA A 155 -6.41 -1.94 -17.51
N LEU A 156 -6.42 -1.24 -16.37
CA LEU A 156 -6.24 0.21 -16.30
C LEU A 156 -4.87 0.65 -16.85
N PHE A 157 -3.79 0.01 -16.40
CA PHE A 157 -2.42 0.32 -16.84
C PHE A 157 -2.07 -0.25 -18.22
N GLY A 158 -2.92 -1.12 -18.77
CA GLY A 158 -2.84 -1.61 -20.14
C GLY A 158 -3.61 -0.74 -21.13
N ASP A 159 -4.19 -1.39 -22.13
CA ASP A 159 -4.89 -0.80 -23.28
C ASP A 159 -6.36 -1.24 -23.39
N ASP A 160 -6.93 -1.81 -22.33
CA ASP A 160 -8.34 -2.25 -22.33
C ASP A 160 -9.29 -1.07 -22.61
N PRO A 161 -10.09 -1.11 -23.70
CA PRO A 161 -10.98 -0.01 -24.08
C PRO A 161 -11.96 0.41 -22.98
N LYS A 162 -12.32 -0.50 -22.06
CA LYS A 162 -13.19 -0.21 -20.92
C LYS A 162 -12.66 0.93 -20.05
N PHE A 163 -11.34 1.05 -19.93
CA PHE A 163 -10.68 2.02 -19.05
C PHE A 163 -10.17 3.26 -19.79
N LYS A 164 -10.41 3.40 -21.10
CA LYS A 164 -9.94 4.54 -21.89
C LYS A 164 -10.34 5.88 -21.28
N SER A 165 -11.63 6.09 -21.01
CA SER A 165 -12.11 7.35 -20.42
C SER A 165 -11.55 7.59 -19.01
N LEU A 166 -11.27 6.53 -18.25
CA LEU A 166 -10.65 6.66 -16.93
C LEU A 166 -9.17 7.06 -17.05
N ARG A 167 -8.42 6.47 -17.99
CA ARG A 167 -7.06 6.88 -18.30
C ARG A 167 -6.99 8.33 -18.74
N GLU A 168 -7.91 8.78 -19.61
CA GLU A 168 -8.03 10.19 -20.00
C GLU A 168 -8.26 11.09 -18.78
N ALA A 169 -9.18 10.70 -17.88
CA ALA A 169 -9.45 11.45 -16.64
C ALA A 169 -8.25 11.49 -15.68
N TYR A 170 -7.44 10.43 -15.65
CA TYR A 170 -6.20 10.35 -14.87
C TYR A 170 -4.98 10.93 -15.60
N ALA A 171 -5.14 11.49 -16.80
CA ALA A 171 -4.05 11.95 -17.66
C ALA A 171 -2.97 10.87 -17.92
N MET A 172 -3.38 9.61 -17.98
CA MET A 172 -2.53 8.47 -18.30
C MET A 172 -2.56 8.19 -19.80
N LYS A 173 -1.41 7.82 -20.37
CA LYS A 173 -1.36 7.37 -21.78
C LYS A 173 -2.03 6.00 -21.92
N GLU A 174 -2.58 5.73 -23.10
CA GLU A 174 -2.97 4.37 -23.47
C GLU A 174 -1.76 3.43 -23.38
N ASN A 175 -1.98 2.21 -22.89
CA ASN A 175 -0.93 1.22 -22.68
C ASN A 175 0.24 1.76 -21.83
N THR A 176 -0.09 2.34 -20.66
CA THR A 176 0.88 2.97 -19.76
C THR A 176 2.06 2.04 -19.43
N LEU A 177 1.77 0.78 -19.12
CA LEU A 177 2.75 -0.28 -18.89
C LEU A 177 2.45 -1.49 -19.79
N PRO A 178 3.15 -1.67 -20.93
CA PRO A 178 2.82 -2.72 -21.90
C PRO A 178 3.03 -4.16 -21.44
N GLY A 179 4.08 -4.41 -20.64
CA GLY A 179 4.45 -5.75 -20.19
C GLY A 179 3.44 -6.32 -19.20
N ALA A 180 2.82 -7.47 -19.53
CA ALA A 180 1.85 -8.11 -18.65
C ALA A 180 2.48 -8.61 -17.34
N SER A 181 3.72 -9.11 -17.40
CA SER A 181 4.51 -9.46 -16.20
C SER A 181 4.75 -8.23 -15.33
N ASP A 182 5.15 -7.12 -15.94
CA ASP A 182 5.48 -5.89 -15.23
C ASP A 182 4.25 -5.29 -14.56
N ARG A 183 3.06 -5.42 -15.19
CA ARG A 183 1.77 -5.06 -14.58
C ARG A 183 1.42 -5.96 -13.40
N ALA A 184 1.71 -7.25 -13.47
CA ALA A 184 1.50 -8.16 -12.35
C ALA A 184 2.41 -7.81 -11.17
N ASP A 185 3.69 -7.53 -11.44
CA ASP A 185 4.64 -7.08 -10.42
C ASP A 185 4.24 -5.70 -9.85
N LEU A 186 3.79 -4.76 -10.68
CA LEU A 186 3.26 -3.46 -10.25
C LEU A 186 2.11 -3.61 -9.25
N ASN A 187 1.19 -4.55 -9.50
CA ASN A 187 0.10 -4.84 -8.57
C ASN A 187 0.63 -5.35 -7.22
N ASN A 188 1.69 -6.18 -7.21
CA ASN A 188 2.31 -6.66 -5.98
C ASN A 188 2.90 -5.49 -5.16
N PHE A 189 3.49 -4.50 -5.84
CA PHE A 189 3.98 -3.28 -5.20
C PHE A 189 2.85 -2.43 -4.60
N PHE A 190 1.77 -2.18 -5.35
CA PHE A 190 0.62 -1.42 -4.84
C PHE A 190 -0.13 -2.14 -3.71
N PHE A 191 -0.24 -3.47 -3.81
CA PHE A 191 -0.72 -4.29 -2.71
C PHE A 191 0.14 -4.09 -1.45
N TRP A 192 1.47 -4.22 -1.56
CA TRP A 192 2.37 -4.03 -0.42
C TRP A 192 2.27 -2.62 0.17
N SER A 193 2.16 -1.59 -0.68
CA SER A 193 2.04 -0.21 -0.22
C SER A 193 0.71 0.03 0.52
N ALA A 194 -0.39 -0.56 0.05
CA ALA A 194 -1.69 -0.53 0.72
C ALA A 194 -1.72 -1.39 2.00
N TRP A 195 -1.07 -2.56 2.01
CA TRP A 195 -0.94 -3.40 3.18
C TRP A 195 -0.25 -2.64 4.33
N ALA A 196 0.83 -1.91 4.03
CA ALA A 196 1.56 -1.12 5.01
C ALA A 196 0.69 -0.03 5.65
N THR A 197 -0.30 0.52 4.93
CA THR A 197 -1.20 1.55 5.49
C THR A 197 -2.31 0.97 6.36
N ALA A 198 -2.63 -0.32 6.19
CA ALA A 198 -3.75 -0.97 6.86
C ALA A 198 -3.36 -1.86 8.05
N THR A 199 -2.14 -2.39 8.07
CA THR A 199 -1.68 -3.35 9.09
C THR A 199 -0.98 -2.68 10.26
N ASN A 200 -1.37 -3.05 11.49
CA ASN A 200 -0.79 -2.52 12.72
C ASN A 200 0.70 -2.90 12.86
N ARG A 201 1.49 -2.00 13.45
CA ARG A 201 2.87 -2.31 13.86
C ARG A 201 2.85 -3.35 14.99
N PRO A 202 3.88 -4.21 15.09
CA PRO A 202 4.03 -5.10 16.23
C PRO A 202 3.98 -4.31 17.56
N GLY A 203 3.06 -4.68 18.45
CA GLY A 203 2.89 -4.01 19.75
C GLY A 203 2.28 -2.61 19.72
N SER A 204 1.63 -2.21 18.61
CA SER A 204 0.95 -0.90 18.48
C SER A 204 -0.46 -1.04 17.92
N GLU A 205 -1.32 -0.06 18.23
CA GLU A 205 -2.64 0.11 17.61
C GLU A 205 -2.58 0.94 16.31
N ALA A 206 -1.42 1.53 15.99
CA ALA A 206 -1.21 2.31 14.78
C ALA A 206 -0.63 1.45 13.65
N THR A 207 -1.01 1.75 12.40
CA THR A 207 -0.43 1.10 11.22
C THR A 207 1.00 1.54 10.94
N TYR A 208 1.71 0.88 10.02
CA TYR A 208 3.07 1.30 9.67
C TYR A 208 3.13 2.75 9.17
N THR A 209 2.05 3.28 8.61
CA THR A 209 1.96 4.68 8.16
C THR A 209 1.28 5.62 9.17
N ASN A 210 1.20 5.23 10.45
CA ASN A 210 0.58 6.03 11.52
C ASN A 210 -0.90 6.35 11.28
N ASN A 211 -1.68 5.41 10.72
CA ASN A 211 -3.10 5.59 10.39
C ASN A 211 -3.38 6.76 9.42
N TRP A 212 -2.42 7.07 8.54
CA TRP A 212 -2.64 7.96 7.39
C TRP A 212 -3.77 7.45 6.49
#